data_AF-A0AAW4IMC9-F1
#
_entry.id   AF-A0AAW4IMC9-F1
#
_cell.length_a   1.000
_cell.length_b   1.000
_cell.length_c   1.000
_cell.angle_alpha   90.00
_cell.angle_beta   90.00
_cell.angle_gamma   90.00
#
_symmetry.space_group_name_H-M   'P 1'
#
loop_
_entity.id
_entity.type
_entity.pdbx_description
1 polymer ?
#
loop_
_entity_poly.entity_id
_entity_poly.type
_entity_poly.pdbx_seq_one_letter_code
_entity_poly.pdbx_strand_id
1 'polypeptide(L)'
;MFGAPQSQRALQVQAEQRAQLLGQLPLLSNQALVPFVTTVFALDELVAAYLLPLRSAPRELDEGDPTALSQCLAAMGRARRCRTLVLKSSWEPVAVALLVNPCGYYLCLRELMFGRHYLSTPDMYQRISRVRSEVLSKPLQALCEADPQVGRYLAWILGFGSYKGLDVRRAVDMQRAVYRETLWMN
;
A
#
# COMPACT_ATOMS: atom_id res chain seq x y z
N MET A 1 20.35 1.59 32.60
CA MET A 1 19.62 1.15 31.40
C MET A 1 18.18 1.63 31.51
N PHE A 2 17.83 2.77 30.90
CA PHE A 2 16.44 3.23 30.81
C PHE A 2 16.16 3.52 29.35
N GLY A 3 15.44 2.62 28.67
CA GLY A 3 14.86 2.90 27.37
C GLY A 3 13.84 4.02 27.53
N ALA A 4 13.94 5.06 26.71
CA ALA A 4 13.14 6.28 26.87
C ALA A 4 11.63 5.95 26.91
N PRO A 5 10.86 6.38 27.91
CA PRO A 5 9.41 6.12 28.02
C PRO A 5 8.60 6.70 26.84
N GLN A 6 9.18 7.65 26.11
CA GLN A 6 8.63 8.15 24.84
C GLN A 6 8.63 7.09 23.74
N SER A 7 9.58 6.15 23.74
CA SER A 7 9.66 5.07 22.74
C SER A 7 8.57 4.01 22.94
N GLN A 8 8.29 3.61 24.20
CA GLN A 8 7.23 2.65 24.50
C GLN A 8 5.84 3.20 24.18
N ARG A 9 5.60 4.48 24.51
CA ARG A 9 4.33 5.14 24.18
C ARG A 9 4.13 5.30 22.67
N ALA A 10 5.19 5.62 21.92
CA ALA A 10 5.13 5.70 20.47
C ALA A 10 4.81 4.34 19.82
N LEU A 11 5.47 3.27 20.27
CA LEU A 11 5.21 1.90 19.81
C LEU A 11 3.77 1.45 20.11
N GLN A 12 3.24 1.80 21.28
CA GLN A 12 1.87 1.48 21.65
C GLN A 12 0.85 2.21 20.77
N VAL A 13 1.05 3.52 20.52
CA VAL A 13 0.19 4.30 19.62
C VAL A 13 0.21 3.72 18.19
N GLN A 14 1.36 3.28 17.70
CA GLN A 14 1.48 2.65 16.39
C GLN A 14 0.75 1.30 16.32
N ALA A 15 0.86 0.48 17.37
CA ALA A 15 0.13 -0.77 17.46
C ALA A 15 -1.40 -0.55 17.47
N GLU A 16 -1.87 0.45 18.22
CA GLU A 16 -3.29 0.83 18.26
C GLU A 16 -3.79 1.34 16.91
N GLN A 17 -3.01 2.19 16.22
CA GLN A 17 -3.34 2.66 14.88
C GLN A 17 -3.41 1.50 13.87
N ARG A 18 -2.47 0.56 13.92
CA ARG A 18 -2.49 -0.62 13.05
C ARG A 18 -3.74 -1.47 13.32
N ALA A 19 -4.04 -1.75 14.59
CA ALA A 19 -5.24 -2.49 14.98
C ALA A 19 -6.52 -1.77 14.52
N GLN A 20 -6.55 -0.44 14.65
CA GLN A 20 -7.66 0.38 14.17
C GLN A 20 -7.84 0.29 12.66
N LEU A 21 -6.76 0.38 11.88
CA LEU A 21 -6.84 0.26 10.42
C LEU A 21 -7.38 -1.12 10.03
N LEU A 22 -6.80 -2.18 10.58
CA LEU A 22 -7.20 -3.56 10.27
C LEU A 22 -8.64 -3.85 10.71
N GLY A 23 -9.10 -3.31 11.83
CA GLY A 23 -10.49 -3.41 12.28
C GLY A 23 -11.50 -2.61 11.45
N GLN A 24 -11.04 -1.68 10.61
CA GLN A 24 -11.88 -0.90 9.69
C GLN A 24 -11.98 -1.50 8.29
N LEU A 25 -11.24 -2.57 8.00
CA LEU A 25 -11.30 -3.29 6.73
C LEU A 25 -12.51 -4.25 6.72
N PRO A 26 -13.06 -4.58 5.54
CA PRO A 26 -14.11 -5.58 5.46
C PRO A 26 -13.57 -6.94 5.92
N LEU A 27 -14.45 -7.74 6.51
CA LEU A 27 -14.14 -9.12 6.86
C LEU A 27 -13.76 -9.90 5.59
N LEU A 28 -12.53 -10.42 5.57
CA LEU A 28 -12.04 -11.26 4.50
C LEU A 28 -12.47 -12.70 4.79
N SER A 29 -13.27 -13.27 3.90
CA SER A 29 -13.65 -14.68 3.91
C SER A 29 -12.47 -15.59 3.59
N ASN A 30 -11.57 -15.19 2.67
CA ASN A 30 -10.33 -15.91 2.44
C ASN A 30 -9.27 -15.57 3.51
N GLN A 31 -9.01 -16.54 4.39
CA GLN A 31 -8.08 -16.38 5.50
C GLN A 31 -6.61 -16.22 5.06
N ALA A 32 -6.23 -16.62 3.84
CA ALA A 32 -4.86 -16.43 3.34
C ALA A 32 -4.55 -14.94 3.04
N LEU A 33 -5.58 -14.11 2.80
CA LEU A 33 -5.42 -12.67 2.59
C LEU A 33 -5.16 -11.90 3.89
N VAL A 34 -5.55 -12.44 5.05
CA VAL A 34 -5.38 -11.76 6.35
C VAL A 34 -3.89 -11.61 6.70
N PRO A 35 -3.04 -12.65 6.65
CA PRO A 35 -1.59 -12.51 6.83
C PRO A 35 -0.95 -11.60 5.78
N PHE A 36 -1.41 -11.64 4.53
CA PHE A 36 -0.91 -10.77 3.47
C PHE A 36 -1.11 -9.29 3.83
N VAL A 37 -2.35 -8.89 4.14
CA VAL A 37 -2.68 -7.51 4.53
C VAL A 37 -1.92 -7.11 5.79
N THR A 38 -1.87 -7.99 6.79
CA THR A 38 -1.16 -7.72 8.05
C THR A 38 0.34 -7.46 7.82
N THR A 39 0.97 -8.23 6.92
CA THR A 39 2.39 -8.07 6.59
C THR A 39 2.64 -6.78 5.81
N VAL A 40 1.78 -6.45 4.85
CA VAL A 40 1.92 -5.20 4.08
C VAL A 40 1.76 -3.98 4.99
N PHE A 41 0.84 -4.01 5.94
CA PHE A 41 0.63 -2.93 6.92
C PHE A 41 1.49 -3.05 8.19
N ALA A 42 2.56 -3.85 8.15
CA ALA A 42 3.57 -3.86 9.20
C ALA A 42 4.33 -2.52 9.26
N LEU A 43 4.51 -1.83 8.13
CA LEU A 43 5.16 -0.53 8.05
C LEU A 43 4.25 0.58 8.59
N ASP A 44 4.72 1.30 9.60
CA ASP A 44 3.98 2.40 10.24
C ASP A 44 3.64 3.52 9.24
N GLU A 45 4.51 3.74 8.25
CA GLU A 45 4.30 4.67 7.15
C GLU A 45 3.03 4.39 6.37
N LEU A 46 2.75 3.12 6.12
CA LEU A 46 1.59 2.70 5.36
C LEU A 46 0.34 2.87 6.22
N VAL A 47 0.39 2.52 7.50
CA VAL A 47 -0.71 2.80 8.43
C VAL A 47 -1.01 4.31 8.50
N ALA A 48 0.04 5.14 8.58
CA ALA A 48 -0.05 6.58 8.59
C ALA A 48 -0.73 7.16 7.33
N ALA A 49 -0.41 6.63 6.14
CA ALA A 49 -1.03 7.07 4.89
C ALA A 49 -2.57 6.94 4.90
N TYR A 50 -3.08 5.94 5.63
CA TYR A 50 -4.51 5.63 5.70
C TYR A 50 -5.24 6.28 6.88
N LEU A 51 -4.55 6.56 8.00
CA LEU A 51 -5.19 6.99 9.25
C LEU A 51 -4.85 8.41 9.71
N LEU A 52 -3.62 8.90 9.50
CA LEU A 52 -3.23 10.20 10.07
C LEU A 52 -3.99 11.34 9.40
N PRO A 53 -4.49 12.36 10.12
CA PRO A 53 -5.06 13.57 9.53
C PRO A 53 -4.09 14.20 8.52
N LEU A 54 -4.57 14.80 7.42
CA LEU A 54 -3.69 15.47 6.45
C LEU A 54 -2.87 16.61 7.09
N ARG A 55 -3.31 17.15 8.23
CA ARG A 55 -2.61 18.18 9.01
C ARG A 55 -1.46 17.62 9.85
N SER A 56 -1.41 16.32 10.04
CA SER A 56 -0.31 15.56 10.68
C SER A 56 0.64 14.97 9.64
N ALA A 57 0.45 15.33 8.36
CA ALA A 57 1.30 14.91 7.26
C ALA A 57 2.75 15.39 7.47
N PRO A 58 3.70 14.77 6.76
CA PRO A 58 5.09 15.16 6.89
C PRO A 58 5.27 16.65 6.63
N ARG A 59 6.15 17.29 7.41
CA ARG A 59 6.56 18.67 7.12
C ARG A 59 7.67 18.62 6.09
N GLU A 60 7.66 19.55 5.15
CA GLU A 60 8.84 19.82 4.31
C GLU A 60 10.03 20.03 5.23
N LEU A 61 11.10 19.27 4.98
CA LEU A 61 12.43 19.65 5.42
C LEU A 61 12.99 20.59 4.35
N ASP A 62 13.82 21.56 4.73
CA ASP A 62 14.40 22.57 3.82
C ASP A 62 15.19 21.98 2.63
N GLU A 63 15.42 20.66 2.62
CA GLU A 63 16.16 19.90 1.59
C GLU A 63 15.25 19.14 0.59
N GLY A 64 13.92 19.15 0.75
CA GLY A 64 12.97 18.40 -0.10
C GLY A 64 12.44 19.19 -1.30
N ASP A 65 12.03 18.49 -2.37
CA ASP A 65 11.30 19.12 -3.49
C ASP A 65 9.92 19.60 -2.99
N PRO A 66 9.59 20.90 -3.06
CA PRO A 66 8.31 21.43 -2.58
C PRO A 66 7.10 20.87 -3.32
N THR A 67 7.30 20.33 -4.52
CA THR A 67 6.23 19.60 -5.24
C THR A 67 5.98 18.22 -4.64
N ALA A 68 6.97 17.58 -3.99
CA ALA A 68 6.84 16.24 -3.43
C ALA A 68 5.89 16.19 -2.22
N LEU A 69 5.85 17.22 -1.37
CA LEU A 69 4.89 17.29 -0.26
C LEU A 69 3.44 17.34 -0.76
N SER A 70 3.18 18.21 -1.75
CA SER A 70 1.84 18.32 -2.35
C SER A 70 1.38 16.99 -2.97
N GLN A 71 2.30 16.28 -3.62
CA GLN A 71 2.04 14.96 -4.21
C GLN A 71 1.85 13.89 -3.13
N CYS A 72 2.60 13.93 -2.02
CA CYS A 72 2.42 13.04 -0.85
C CYS A 72 1.02 13.19 -0.27
N LEU A 73 0.57 14.42 -0.06
CA LEU A 73 -0.78 14.71 0.43
C LEU A 73 -1.86 14.19 -0.53
N ALA A 74 -1.67 14.37 -1.83
CA ALA A 74 -2.56 13.83 -2.85
C ALA A 74 -2.60 12.28 -2.82
N ALA A 75 -1.44 11.63 -2.60
CA ALA A 75 -1.34 10.19 -2.46
C ALA A 75 -2.08 9.67 -1.21
N MET A 76 -1.94 10.36 -0.07
CA MET A 76 -2.70 10.05 1.16
C MET A 76 -4.20 10.19 0.94
N GLY A 77 -4.65 11.28 0.29
CA GLY A 77 -6.05 11.48 -0.05
C GLY A 77 -6.62 10.36 -0.92
N ARG A 78 -5.81 9.84 -1.85
CA ARG A 78 -6.17 8.69 -2.72
C ARG A 78 -6.23 7.38 -1.94
N ALA A 79 -5.24 7.09 -1.10
CA ALA A 79 -5.23 5.91 -0.24
C ALA A 79 -6.52 5.82 0.59
N ARG A 80 -6.95 6.95 1.17
CA ARG A 80 -8.21 7.01 1.92
C ARG A 80 -9.45 6.76 1.07
N ARG A 81 -9.52 7.28 -0.15
CA ARG A 81 -10.62 6.97 -1.07
C ARG A 81 -10.66 5.48 -1.40
N CYS A 82 -9.50 4.88 -1.68
CA CYS A 82 -9.38 3.45 -1.92
C CYS A 82 -9.89 2.64 -0.73
N ARG A 83 -9.60 3.06 0.51
CA ARG A 83 -10.16 2.43 1.71
C ARG A 83 -11.69 2.40 1.74
N THR A 84 -12.35 3.47 1.31
CA THR A 84 -13.82 3.49 1.20
C THR A 84 -14.34 2.55 0.12
N LEU A 85 -13.59 2.38 -0.97
CA LEU A 85 -13.95 1.49 -2.07
C LEU A 85 -13.75 0.01 -1.73
N VAL A 86 -12.76 -0.30 -0.90
CA VAL A 86 -12.53 -1.64 -0.34
C VAL A 86 -13.81 -2.18 0.31
N LEU A 87 -14.55 -1.33 1.05
CA LEU A 87 -15.81 -1.70 1.69
C LEU A 87 -16.96 -2.00 0.71
N LYS A 88 -16.83 -1.60 -0.56
CA LYS A 88 -17.84 -1.81 -1.61
C LYS A 88 -17.47 -2.93 -2.58
N SER A 89 -16.25 -3.45 -2.51
CA SER A 89 -15.79 -4.49 -3.42
C SER A 89 -16.36 -5.84 -3.03
N SER A 90 -17.03 -6.51 -3.97
CA SER A 90 -17.48 -7.90 -3.82
C SER A 90 -16.37 -8.92 -4.09
N TRP A 91 -15.21 -8.48 -4.57
CA TRP A 91 -14.05 -9.32 -4.86
C TRP A 91 -12.90 -9.00 -3.92
N GLU A 92 -12.49 -9.98 -3.11
CA GLU A 92 -11.45 -9.79 -2.10
C GLU A 92 -10.07 -9.45 -2.70
N PRO A 93 -9.61 -10.09 -3.81
CA PRO A 93 -8.35 -9.68 -4.44
C PRO A 93 -8.38 -8.23 -4.93
N VAL A 94 -9.54 -7.74 -5.38
CA VAL A 94 -9.71 -6.33 -5.78
C VAL A 94 -9.71 -5.42 -4.56
N ALA A 95 -10.43 -5.77 -3.50
CA ALA A 95 -10.38 -5.03 -2.23
C ALA A 95 -8.95 -4.91 -1.72
N VAL A 96 -8.22 -6.02 -1.63
CA VAL A 96 -6.82 -6.02 -1.17
C VAL A 96 -5.93 -5.23 -2.11
N ALA A 97 -6.11 -5.34 -3.43
CA ALA A 97 -5.33 -4.56 -4.39
C ALA A 97 -5.62 -3.05 -4.27
N LEU A 98 -6.88 -2.63 -4.11
CA LEU A 98 -7.25 -1.22 -3.87
C LEU A 98 -6.58 -0.68 -2.60
N LEU A 99 -6.50 -1.51 -1.56
CA LEU A 99 -5.86 -1.15 -0.30
C LEU A 99 -4.33 -1.05 -0.42
N VAL A 100 -3.70 -1.77 -1.33
CA VAL A 100 -2.24 -1.90 -1.37
C VAL A 100 -1.59 -1.12 -2.51
N ASN A 101 -2.29 -0.92 -3.62
CA ASN A 101 -1.78 -0.22 -4.80
C ASN A 101 -1.29 1.22 -4.50
N PRO A 102 -1.98 2.02 -3.65
CA PRO A 102 -1.51 3.37 -3.30
C PRO A 102 -0.21 3.42 -2.48
N CYS A 103 0.15 2.33 -1.81
CA CYS A 103 1.29 2.27 -0.89
C CYS A 103 2.62 2.57 -1.59
N GLY A 104 2.84 2.00 -2.78
CA GLY A 104 4.10 2.19 -3.50
C GLY A 104 4.35 3.63 -3.95
N TYR A 105 3.30 4.31 -4.42
CA TYR A 105 3.39 5.71 -4.83
C TYR A 105 3.62 6.64 -3.64
N TYR A 106 2.85 6.46 -2.55
CA TYR A 106 3.04 7.24 -1.33
C TYR A 106 4.45 7.09 -0.75
N LEU A 107 4.95 5.85 -0.63
CA LEU A 107 6.28 5.60 -0.10
C LEU A 107 7.37 6.21 -0.99
N CYS A 108 7.25 6.08 -2.32
CA CYS A 108 8.18 6.71 -3.26
C CYS A 108 8.23 8.24 -3.10
N LEU A 109 7.07 8.90 -2.99
CA LEU A 109 7.02 10.36 -2.81
C LEU A 109 7.55 10.78 -1.44
N ARG A 110 7.29 9.98 -0.40
CA ARG A 110 7.81 10.22 0.94
C ARG A 110 9.34 10.17 0.95
N GLU A 111 9.95 9.22 0.23
CA GLU A 111 11.41 9.18 0.06
C GLU A 111 11.95 10.43 -0.65
N LEU A 112 11.28 10.89 -1.71
CA LEU A 112 11.64 12.11 -2.44
C LEU A 112 11.58 13.35 -1.55
N MET A 113 10.51 13.47 -0.76
CA MET A 113 10.30 14.57 0.16
C MET A 113 11.34 14.62 1.28
N PHE A 114 11.85 13.47 1.74
CA PHE A 114 12.93 13.40 2.73
C PHE A 114 14.34 13.56 2.15
N GLY A 115 14.48 13.98 0.90
CA GLY A 115 15.81 14.20 0.29
C GLY A 115 16.65 12.92 0.18
N ARG A 116 16.02 11.72 0.29
CA ARG A 116 16.72 10.44 0.08
C ARG A 116 16.98 10.28 -1.41
N HIS A 117 17.97 11.00 -1.90
CA HIS A 117 18.49 10.90 -3.25
C HIS A 117 19.25 9.58 -3.39
N TYR A 118 18.55 8.50 -3.71
CA TYR A 118 19.21 7.31 -4.21
C TYR A 118 19.74 7.62 -5.62
N LEU A 119 21.06 7.76 -5.70
CA LEU A 119 21.84 7.80 -6.93
C LEU A 119 21.41 6.64 -7.84
N SER A 120 20.67 6.91 -8.94
CA SER A 120 20.80 6.24 -10.26
C SER A 120 19.53 6.10 -11.13
N THR A 121 18.29 6.21 -10.61
CA THR A 121 17.09 6.01 -11.47
C THR A 121 16.39 7.32 -11.84
N PRO A 122 16.45 7.79 -13.11
CA PRO A 122 15.76 9.01 -13.52
C PRO A 122 14.23 8.83 -13.64
N ASP A 123 13.73 7.60 -13.77
CA ASP A 123 12.30 7.34 -14.02
C ASP A 123 11.49 7.07 -12.74
N MET A 124 10.47 7.90 -12.49
CA MET A 124 9.53 7.75 -11.38
C MET A 124 8.78 6.41 -11.42
N TYR A 125 8.48 5.87 -12.60
CA TYR A 125 7.83 4.57 -12.75
C TYR A 125 8.71 3.44 -12.20
N GLN A 126 10.00 3.43 -12.56
CA GLN A 126 10.97 2.45 -12.04
C GLN A 126 11.13 2.56 -10.52
N ARG A 127 11.12 3.79 -9.97
CA ARG A 127 11.16 4.01 -8.52
C ARG A 127 9.95 3.44 -7.81
N ILE A 128 8.74 3.73 -8.30
CA ILE A 128 7.49 3.17 -7.76
C ILE A 128 7.52 1.65 -7.83
N SER A 129 7.95 1.08 -8.96
CA SER A 129 8.05 -0.38 -9.13
C SER A 129 9.02 -1.01 -8.12
N ARG A 130 10.16 -0.38 -7.86
CA ARG A 130 11.13 -0.83 -6.86
C ARG A 130 10.51 -0.86 -5.46
N VAL A 131 9.96 0.27 -5.01
CA VAL A 131 9.35 0.38 -3.66
C VAL A 131 8.19 -0.60 -3.51
N ARG A 132 7.37 -0.77 -4.55
CA ARG A 132 6.32 -1.82 -4.57
C ARG A 132 6.91 -3.21 -4.39
N SER A 133 8.00 -3.53 -5.09
CA SER A 133 8.64 -4.84 -4.98
C SER A 133 9.19 -5.10 -3.57
N GLU A 134 9.80 -4.09 -2.95
CA GLU A 134 10.34 -4.19 -1.58
C GLU A 134 9.25 -4.51 -0.55
N VAL A 135 8.06 -3.91 -0.71
CA VAL A 135 6.92 -4.14 0.19
C VAL A 135 6.14 -5.42 -0.14
N LEU A 136 5.99 -5.76 -1.42
CA LEU A 136 4.99 -6.74 -1.87
C LEU A 136 5.55 -8.11 -2.25
N SER A 137 6.83 -8.22 -2.60
CA SER A 137 7.42 -9.48 -3.09
C SER A 137 7.27 -10.64 -2.10
N LYS A 138 7.73 -10.46 -0.85
CA LYS A 138 7.65 -11.50 0.19
C LYS A 138 6.19 -11.81 0.60
N PRO A 139 5.32 -10.82 0.88
CA PRO A 139 3.92 -11.11 1.17
C PRO A 139 3.20 -11.84 0.02
N LEU A 140 3.46 -11.45 -1.24
CA LEU A 140 2.87 -12.10 -2.40
C LEU A 140 3.36 -13.54 -2.55
N GLN A 141 4.64 -13.80 -2.30
CA GLN A 141 5.18 -15.15 -2.31
C GLN A 141 4.49 -16.02 -1.26
N ALA A 142 4.43 -15.56 -0.01
CA ALA A 142 3.76 -16.29 1.06
C ALA A 142 2.26 -16.53 0.76
N LEU A 143 1.57 -15.56 0.15
CA LEU A 143 0.19 -15.72 -0.29
C LEU A 143 0.07 -16.77 -1.40
N CYS A 144 1.00 -16.80 -2.36
CA CYS A 144 0.98 -17.80 -3.44
C CYS A 144 1.26 -19.22 -2.92
N GLU A 145 2.04 -19.36 -1.84
CA GLU A 145 2.27 -20.63 -1.16
C GLU A 145 1.03 -21.09 -0.37
N ALA A 146 0.31 -20.17 0.27
CA ALA A 146 -0.88 -20.47 1.06
C ALA A 146 -2.15 -20.68 0.21
N ASP A 147 -2.37 -19.84 -0.81
CA ASP A 147 -3.47 -19.92 -1.77
C ASP A 147 -2.96 -19.53 -3.16
N PRO A 148 -2.54 -20.52 -3.99
CA PRO A 148 -1.98 -20.24 -5.31
C PRO A 148 -2.92 -19.49 -6.25
N GLN A 149 -4.24 -19.71 -6.15
CA GLN A 149 -5.18 -19.11 -7.08
C GLN A 149 -5.39 -17.63 -6.74
N VAL A 150 -5.66 -17.33 -5.47
CA VAL A 150 -5.80 -15.94 -5.01
C VAL A 150 -4.48 -15.19 -5.14
N GLY A 151 -3.37 -15.83 -4.78
CA GLY A 151 -2.02 -15.28 -4.96
C GLY A 151 -1.73 -14.87 -6.41
N ARG A 152 -2.06 -15.73 -7.39
CA ARG A 152 -1.87 -15.39 -8.82
C ARG A 152 -2.76 -14.23 -9.27
N TYR A 153 -4.04 -14.20 -8.88
CA TYR A 153 -4.93 -13.08 -9.22
C TYR A 153 -4.40 -11.78 -8.63
N LEU A 154 -4.01 -11.78 -7.35
CA LEU A 154 -3.51 -10.59 -6.69
C LEU A 154 -2.17 -10.13 -7.28
N ALA A 155 -1.24 -11.06 -7.55
CA ALA A 155 0.02 -10.77 -8.21
C ALA A 155 -0.20 -10.18 -9.61
N TRP A 156 -1.15 -10.72 -10.38
CA TRP A 156 -1.52 -10.17 -11.69
C TRP A 156 -2.04 -8.73 -11.57
N ILE A 157 -3.03 -8.49 -10.71
CA ILE A 157 -3.64 -7.17 -10.50
C ILE A 157 -2.59 -6.14 -10.04
N LEU A 158 -1.61 -6.57 -9.23
CA LEU A 158 -0.53 -5.72 -8.73
C LEU A 158 0.69 -5.64 -9.68
N GLY A 159 0.63 -6.24 -10.87
CA GLY A 159 1.67 -6.13 -11.89
C GLY A 159 2.91 -7.02 -11.70
N PHE A 160 2.83 -8.05 -10.85
CA PHE A 160 3.90 -9.02 -10.60
C PHE A 160 3.67 -10.38 -11.29
N GLY A 161 2.47 -10.61 -11.82
CA GLY A 161 2.05 -11.91 -12.35
C GLY A 161 1.93 -11.97 -13.88
N SER A 162 1.49 -13.13 -14.37
CA SER A 162 1.07 -13.34 -15.76
C SER A 162 -0.31 -14.00 -15.79
N TYR A 163 -0.94 -14.04 -16.96
CA TYR A 163 -2.21 -14.76 -17.16
C TYR A 163 -2.13 -16.29 -16.99
N LYS A 164 -0.93 -16.86 -16.83
CA LYS A 164 -0.74 -18.31 -16.76
C LYS A 164 -1.49 -18.89 -15.55
N GLY A 165 -2.46 -19.77 -15.84
CA GLY A 165 -3.27 -20.43 -14.81
C GLY A 165 -4.36 -19.54 -14.20
N LEU A 166 -4.74 -18.45 -14.87
CA LEU A 166 -5.85 -17.58 -14.52
C LEU A 166 -6.97 -17.68 -15.57
N ASP A 167 -8.21 -17.44 -15.15
CA ASP A 167 -9.27 -17.08 -16.09
C ASP A 167 -9.03 -15.64 -16.55
N VAL A 168 -8.67 -15.49 -17.83
CA VAL A 168 -8.30 -14.20 -18.43
C VAL A 168 -9.44 -13.19 -18.34
N ARG A 169 -10.70 -13.60 -18.54
CA ARG A 169 -11.84 -12.67 -18.49
C ARG A 169 -12.00 -12.11 -17.08
N ARG A 170 -11.99 -13.00 -16.09
CA ARG A 170 -12.05 -12.62 -14.68
C ARG A 170 -10.88 -11.74 -14.27
N ALA A 171 -9.66 -12.08 -14.71
CA ALA A 171 -8.45 -11.29 -14.43
C ALA A 171 -8.53 -9.88 -15.01
N VAL A 172 -9.04 -9.72 -16.24
CA VAL A 172 -9.24 -8.41 -16.87
C VAL A 172 -10.31 -7.60 -16.15
N ASP A 173 -11.43 -8.21 -15.75
CA ASP A 173 -12.49 -7.51 -15.03
C ASP A 173 -12.02 -7.01 -13.66
N MET A 174 -11.27 -7.85 -12.93
CA MET A 174 -10.64 -7.46 -11.68
C MET A 174 -9.64 -6.32 -11.86
N GLN A 175 -8.79 -6.41 -12.89
CA GLN A 175 -7.83 -5.35 -13.20
C GLN A 175 -8.54 -4.03 -13.54
N ARG A 176 -9.62 -4.07 -14.33
CA ARG A 176 -10.43 -2.88 -14.65
C ARG A 176 -11.05 -2.26 -13.41
N ALA A 177 -11.57 -3.07 -12.49
CA ALA A 177 -12.14 -2.60 -11.23
C ALA A 177 -11.10 -1.86 -10.38
N VAL A 178 -9.85 -2.34 -10.35
CA VAL A 178 -8.76 -1.66 -9.64
C VAL A 178 -8.27 -0.43 -10.42
N TYR A 179 -8.08 -0.55 -11.72
CA TYR A 179 -7.48 0.49 -12.56
C TYR A 179 -8.34 1.75 -12.64
N ARG A 180 -9.68 1.63 -12.74
CA ARG A 180 -10.59 2.80 -12.68
C ARG A 180 -10.42 3.63 -11.42
N GLU A 181 -10.13 2.97 -10.32
CA GLU A 181 -10.08 3.59 -9.00
C GLU A 181 -8.65 3.98 -8.58
N THR A 182 -7.64 3.42 -9.25
CA THR A 182 -6.22 3.59 -8.91
C THR A 182 -5.38 4.15 -10.05
N LEU A 183 -5.97 4.53 -11.19
CA LEU A 183 -5.25 5.20 -12.27
C LEU A 183 -4.62 6.50 -11.78
N TRP A 184 -3.29 6.50 -11.75
CA TRP A 184 -2.45 7.66 -11.54
C TRP A 184 -2.19 8.26 -12.93
N MET A 185 -2.40 9.57 -13.09
CA MET A 185 -2.36 10.39 -14.32
C MET A 185 -3.73 10.62 -14.97
N ASN A 186 -4.36 11.73 -14.59
CA ASN A 186 -4.68 12.79 -15.54
C ASN A 186 -3.87 14.01 -15.13
#